data_AF-A0A6G2RZF4-F1
#
_entry.id   AF-A0A6G2RZF4-F1
#
_cell.length_a   1.000
_cell.length_b   1.000
_cell.length_c   1.000
_cell.angle_alpha   90.00
_cell.angle_beta   90.00
_cell.angle_gamma   90.00
#
_symmetry.space_group_name_H-M   'P 1'
#
loop_
_entity.id
_entity.type
_entity.pdbx_description
1 polymer ?
#
loop_
_entity_poly.entity_id
_entity_poly.type
_entity_poly.pdbx_seq_one_letter_code
_entity_poly.pdbx_strand_id
1 'polypeptide(L)'
;MAKKLAVIGAGLMGSGIAQVSAQAGWDVVLRDVTDEALARGKGGIASSFEKFVAKGKLEAAAAEEALGRITTTTDLDAVADADVVVEAVFEKIEVKREIFQALDKLAKDDAVLASNTSAIPITKIAAATARPERVVGTHFFSPVPMMQLCELVRGYKTSDETLAAAREFAESVGKTCVVVNRDVAGFVTTRLISALVVEAAKLYESGVASAEDIDIACKLGFGHAMGPLATADLTGVDILLHATENIYTESQDEKFAPPEIMRRMVDAGDIGRKSGQGFYTH
;
A
#
# COMPACT_ATOMS: atom_id res chain seq x y z
N MET A 1 -5.49 28.22 -2.54
CA MET A 1 -5.07 27.61 -1.25
C MET A 1 -4.45 26.26 -1.58
N ALA A 2 -3.41 25.84 -0.86
CA ALA A 2 -2.88 24.49 -1.00
C ALA A 2 -3.96 23.48 -0.59
N LYS A 3 -4.04 22.34 -1.28
CA LYS A 3 -4.95 21.25 -0.89
C LYS A 3 -4.40 20.53 0.34
N LYS A 4 -5.29 20.10 1.23
CA LYS A 4 -4.94 19.46 2.51
C LYS A 4 -5.12 17.95 2.42
N LEU A 5 -4.09 17.21 2.85
CA LEU A 5 -4.09 15.76 2.96
C LEU A 5 -3.95 15.35 4.42
N ALA A 6 -4.77 14.43 4.89
CA ALA A 6 -4.50 13.68 6.12
C ALA A 6 -4.05 12.26 5.78
N VAL A 7 -2.96 11.80 6.40
CA VAL A 7 -2.46 10.42 6.27
C VAL A 7 -2.58 9.75 7.64
N ILE A 8 -3.32 8.64 7.72
CA ILE A 8 -3.55 7.91 8.96
C ILE A 8 -2.64 6.68 9.00
N GLY A 9 -1.64 6.71 9.87
CA GLY A 9 -0.55 5.75 9.99
C GLY A 9 0.77 6.34 9.52
N ALA A 10 1.80 6.31 10.36
CA ALA A 10 3.16 6.78 10.10
C ALA A 10 4.14 5.61 9.86
N GLY A 11 3.62 4.42 9.52
CA GLY A 11 4.41 3.29 9.05
C GLY A 11 5.07 3.55 7.68
N LEU A 12 5.61 2.49 7.08
CA LEU A 12 6.31 2.55 5.80
C LEU A 12 5.47 3.21 4.69
N MET A 13 4.23 2.76 4.52
CA MET A 13 3.34 3.26 3.46
C MET A 13 2.90 4.69 3.73
N GLY A 14 2.37 4.98 4.92
CA GLY A 14 1.88 6.31 5.26
C GLY A 14 2.98 7.38 5.24
N SER A 15 4.18 7.07 5.74
CA SER A 15 5.32 7.99 5.61
C SER A 15 5.71 8.24 4.15
N GLY A 16 5.68 7.20 3.30
CA GLY A 16 5.93 7.34 1.87
C GLY A 16 4.87 8.16 1.13
N ILE A 17 3.60 8.01 1.49
CA ILE A 17 2.48 8.79 0.95
C ILE A 17 2.59 10.26 1.39
N ALA A 18 2.88 10.51 2.67
CA ALA A 18 3.11 11.85 3.19
C ALA A 18 4.29 12.53 2.47
N GLN A 19 5.39 11.79 2.25
CA GLN A 19 6.57 12.28 1.54
C GLN A 19 6.23 12.79 0.13
N VAL A 20 5.62 11.94 -0.71
CA VAL A 20 5.35 12.31 -2.12
C VAL A 20 4.32 13.42 -2.22
N SER A 21 3.36 13.46 -1.28
CA SER A 21 2.32 14.49 -1.26
C SER A 21 2.89 15.85 -0.87
N ALA A 22 3.74 15.90 0.15
CA ALA A 22 4.38 17.13 0.58
C ALA A 22 5.36 17.68 -0.49
N GLN A 23 6.08 16.80 -1.19
CA GLN A 23 6.90 17.18 -2.36
C GLN A 23 6.06 17.77 -3.51
N ALA A 24 4.82 17.31 -3.67
CA ALA A 24 3.88 17.83 -4.66
C ALA A 24 3.17 19.12 -4.22
N GLY A 25 3.50 19.66 -3.04
CA GLY A 25 2.97 20.93 -2.55
C GLY A 25 1.69 20.81 -1.71
N TRP A 26 1.29 19.61 -1.30
CA TRP A 26 0.16 19.42 -0.38
C TRP A 26 0.56 19.76 1.06
N ASP A 27 -0.36 20.37 1.80
CA ASP A 27 -0.23 20.49 3.25
C ASP A 27 -0.66 19.17 3.88
N VAL A 28 0.26 18.50 4.58
CA VAL A 28 0.07 17.12 5.05
C VAL A 28 -0.01 17.08 6.57
N VAL A 29 -1.10 16.51 7.08
CA VAL A 29 -1.20 16.05 8.46
C VAL A 29 -0.89 14.55 8.49
N LEU A 30 0.23 14.17 9.10
CA LEU A 30 0.57 12.78 9.36
C LEU A 30 0.13 12.41 10.78
N ARG A 31 -0.77 11.45 10.90
CA ARG A 31 -1.35 11.03 12.18
C ARG A 31 -0.99 9.59 12.51
N ASP A 32 -0.60 9.32 13.75
CA ASP A 32 -0.43 7.98 14.30
C ASP A 32 -0.87 7.96 15.77
N VAL A 33 -0.83 6.81 16.44
CA VAL A 33 -1.28 6.66 17.83
C VAL A 33 -0.25 7.08 18.86
N THR A 34 1.04 7.16 18.51
CA THR A 34 2.10 7.61 19.42
C THR A 34 3.07 8.59 18.77
N ASP A 35 3.66 9.47 19.58
CA ASP A 35 4.68 10.43 19.15
C ASP A 35 5.96 9.73 18.66
N GLU A 36 6.30 8.56 19.21
CA GLU A 36 7.47 7.79 18.75
C GLU A 36 7.27 7.27 17.32
N ALA A 37 6.07 6.80 16.98
CA ALA A 37 5.75 6.36 15.63
C ALA A 37 5.83 7.53 14.64
N LEU A 38 5.32 8.70 15.03
CA LEU A 38 5.38 9.95 14.26
C LEU A 38 6.81 10.45 14.06
N ALA A 39 7.62 10.47 15.12
CA ALA A 39 9.02 10.86 15.06
C ALA A 39 9.82 9.93 14.14
N ARG A 40 9.59 8.61 14.22
CA ARG A 40 10.21 7.64 13.32
C ARG A 40 9.76 7.84 11.87
N GLY A 41 8.47 8.06 11.62
CA GLY A 41 7.95 8.31 10.29
C GLY A 41 8.54 9.56 9.66
N LYS A 42 8.47 10.70 10.36
CA LYS A 42 9.02 11.98 9.90
C LYS A 42 10.54 11.94 9.75
N GLY A 43 11.25 11.26 10.65
CA GLY A 43 12.69 11.02 10.53
C GLY A 43 13.03 10.18 9.28
N GLY A 44 12.25 9.14 9.00
CA GLY A 44 12.41 8.33 7.78
C GLY A 44 12.21 9.16 6.50
N ILE A 45 11.24 10.09 6.49
CA ILE A 45 11.02 11.02 5.39
C ILE A 45 12.22 11.95 5.21
N ALA A 46 12.75 12.52 6.29
CA ALA A 46 13.93 13.39 6.23
C ALA A 46 15.15 12.65 5.66
N SER A 47 15.46 11.45 6.17
CA SER A 47 16.55 10.61 5.63
C SER A 47 16.32 10.18 4.18
N SER A 48 15.06 10.03 3.76
CA SER A 48 14.71 9.77 2.37
C SER A 48 15.07 10.97 1.51
N PHE A 49 14.65 12.18 1.89
CA PHE A 49 15.00 13.42 1.18
C PHE A 49 16.51 13.64 1.08
N GLU A 50 17.26 13.43 2.15
CA GLU A 50 18.73 13.51 2.14
C GLU A 50 19.34 12.62 1.05
N LYS A 51 18.83 11.40 0.87
CA LYS A 51 19.29 10.48 -0.19
C LYS A 51 18.92 10.98 -1.58
N PHE A 52 17.76 11.60 -1.77
CA PHE A 52 17.38 12.20 -3.05
C PHE A 52 18.25 13.42 -3.38
N VAL A 53 18.55 14.27 -2.39
CA VAL A 53 19.45 15.42 -2.52
C VAL A 53 20.87 14.96 -2.86
N ALA A 54 21.42 13.99 -2.12
CA ALA A 54 22.74 13.44 -2.37
C ALA A 54 22.89 12.81 -3.78
N LYS A 55 21.78 12.34 -4.38
CA LYS A 55 21.74 11.80 -5.75
C LYS A 55 21.43 12.85 -6.81
N GLY A 56 21.31 14.13 -6.45
CA GLY A 56 20.94 15.22 -7.36
C GLY A 56 19.55 15.07 -7.97
N LYS A 57 18.64 14.38 -7.27
CA LYS A 57 17.25 14.15 -7.71
C LYS A 57 16.26 15.14 -7.10
N LEU A 58 16.69 15.91 -6.11
CA LEU A 58 15.89 16.92 -5.42
C LEU A 58 16.84 18.02 -4.91
N GLU A 59 16.41 19.28 -5.01
CA GLU A 59 17.17 20.40 -4.44
C GLU A 59 16.99 20.45 -2.92
N ALA A 60 18.03 20.85 -2.18
CA ALA A 60 17.99 20.90 -0.72
C ALA A 60 16.90 21.84 -0.18
N ALA A 61 16.72 23.01 -0.82
CA ALA A 61 15.66 23.95 -0.46
C ALA A 61 14.26 23.36 -0.68
N ALA A 62 14.05 22.62 -1.79
CA ALA A 62 12.78 21.97 -2.07
C ALA A 62 12.48 20.82 -1.08
N ALA A 63 13.52 20.10 -0.63
CA ALA A 63 13.40 19.09 0.42
C ALA A 63 12.97 19.69 1.77
N GLU A 64 13.60 20.80 2.18
CA GLU A 64 13.25 21.52 3.41
C GLU A 64 11.83 22.05 3.35
N GLU A 65 11.44 22.66 2.23
CA GLU A 65 10.10 23.18 2.00
C GLU A 65 9.03 22.07 2.05
N ALA A 66 9.30 20.92 1.41
CA ALA A 66 8.42 19.76 1.49
C ALA A 66 8.29 19.22 2.92
N LEU A 67 9.40 19.11 3.65
CA LEU A 67 9.37 18.64 5.05
C LEU A 67 8.59 19.61 5.95
N GLY A 68 8.66 20.91 5.68
CA GLY A 68 7.92 21.97 6.38
C GLY A 68 6.40 21.88 6.22
N ARG A 69 5.91 21.25 5.13
CA ARG A 69 4.47 21.00 4.92
C ARG A 69 3.91 19.86 5.74
N ILE A 70 4.75 19.07 6.41
CA ILE A 70 4.32 17.88 7.16
C ILE A 70 4.19 18.22 8.65
N THR A 71 2.94 18.32 9.10
CA THR A 71 2.59 18.41 10.52
C THR A 71 2.28 17.02 11.06
N THR A 72 2.75 16.71 12.26
CA THR A 72 2.48 15.44 12.94
C THR A 72 1.55 15.65 14.11
N THR A 73 0.63 14.71 14.34
CA THR A 73 -0.29 14.76 15.49
C THR A 73 -0.75 13.36 15.89
N THR A 74 -1.13 13.18 17.15
CA THR A 74 -1.83 11.97 17.62
C THR A 74 -3.36 12.12 17.58
N ASP A 75 -3.82 13.37 17.46
CA ASP A 75 -5.23 13.74 17.42
C ASP A 75 -5.86 13.45 16.05
N LEU A 76 -6.95 12.69 16.06
CA LEU A 76 -7.68 12.34 14.84
C LEU A 76 -8.58 13.49 14.35
N ASP A 77 -8.94 14.45 15.21
CA ASP A 77 -9.78 15.59 14.82
C ASP A 77 -9.11 16.48 13.76
N ALA A 78 -7.78 16.36 13.62
CA ALA A 78 -7.01 17.04 12.59
C ALA A 78 -7.41 16.67 11.13
N VAL A 79 -8.23 15.63 10.93
CA VAL A 79 -8.79 15.28 9.61
C VAL A 79 -9.93 16.21 9.16
N ALA A 80 -10.48 17.03 10.06
CA ALA A 80 -11.67 17.84 9.78
C ALA A 80 -11.52 18.77 8.56
N ASP A 81 -10.31 19.29 8.36
CA ASP A 81 -9.99 20.22 7.28
C ASP A 81 -9.46 19.54 5.99
N ALA A 82 -9.28 18.22 6.00
CA ALA A 82 -8.62 17.52 4.90
C ALA A 82 -9.52 17.38 3.67
N ASP A 83 -9.01 17.70 2.48
CA ASP A 83 -9.69 17.44 1.20
C ASP A 83 -9.68 15.94 0.87
N VAL A 84 -8.58 15.28 1.21
CA VAL A 84 -8.36 13.85 1.04
C VAL A 84 -7.82 13.28 2.33
N VAL A 85 -8.35 12.14 2.75
CA VAL A 85 -7.79 11.32 3.83
C VAL A 85 -7.29 10.01 3.22
N VAL A 86 -6.05 9.60 3.51
CA VAL A 86 -5.51 8.30 3.12
C VAL A 86 -5.16 7.49 4.37
N GLU A 87 -5.94 6.45 4.62
CA GLU A 87 -5.67 5.49 5.69
C GLU A 87 -4.64 4.44 5.23
N ALA A 88 -3.57 4.27 6.00
CA ALA A 88 -2.46 3.35 5.74
C ALA A 88 -1.98 2.68 7.05
N VAL A 89 -2.93 2.17 7.85
CA VAL A 89 -2.68 1.42 9.08
C VAL A 89 -2.63 -0.09 8.83
N PHE A 90 -2.61 -0.88 9.90
CA PHE A 90 -2.58 -2.34 9.84
C PHE A 90 -3.68 -2.93 8.96
N GLU A 91 -3.33 -3.99 8.23
CA GLU A 91 -4.19 -4.69 7.27
C GLU A 91 -5.17 -5.63 7.98
N LYS A 92 -6.04 -5.07 8.84
CA LYS A 92 -7.12 -5.78 9.55
C LYS A 92 -8.44 -5.06 9.34
N ILE A 93 -9.47 -5.79 8.91
CA ILE A 93 -10.75 -5.19 8.54
C ILE A 93 -11.44 -4.50 9.73
N GLU A 94 -11.34 -5.05 10.94
CA GLU A 94 -11.91 -4.47 12.15
C GLU A 94 -11.30 -3.11 12.46
N VAL A 95 -9.97 -3.02 12.39
CA VAL A 95 -9.21 -1.78 12.63
C VAL A 95 -9.56 -0.72 11.58
N LYS A 96 -9.59 -1.10 10.30
CA LYS A 96 -9.95 -0.16 9.22
C LYS A 96 -11.39 0.34 9.35
N ARG A 97 -12.34 -0.53 9.72
CA ARG A 97 -13.73 -0.12 9.94
C ARG A 97 -13.88 0.86 11.08
N GLU A 98 -13.18 0.65 12.20
CA GLU A 98 -13.19 1.57 13.33
C GLU A 98 -12.65 2.96 12.93
N ILE A 99 -11.54 2.99 12.19
CA ILE A 99 -10.99 4.25 11.67
C ILE A 99 -11.97 4.93 10.73
N PHE A 100 -12.54 4.20 9.75
CA PHE A 100 -13.48 4.79 8.81
C PHE A 100 -14.78 5.28 9.46
N GLN A 101 -15.25 4.65 10.53
CA GLN A 101 -16.36 5.17 11.36
C GLN A 101 -16.03 6.50 12.03
N ALA A 102 -14.78 6.69 12.48
CA ALA A 102 -14.34 7.94 13.05
C ALA A 102 -14.16 9.01 11.96
N LEU A 103 -13.53 8.67 10.84
CA LEU A 103 -13.34 9.56 9.70
C LEU A 103 -14.66 10.07 9.12
N ASP A 104 -15.68 9.21 9.04
CA ASP A 104 -17.03 9.56 8.57
C ASP A 104 -17.67 10.69 9.40
N LYS A 105 -17.34 10.78 10.70
CA LYS A 105 -17.86 11.80 11.62
C LYS A 105 -17.01 13.06 11.66
N LEU A 106 -15.69 12.92 11.54
CA LEU A 106 -14.74 14.01 11.77
C LEU A 106 -14.41 14.77 10.50
N ALA A 107 -14.28 14.08 9.36
CA ALA A 107 -13.92 14.71 8.10
C ALA A 107 -15.12 15.47 7.51
N LYS A 108 -14.88 16.63 6.89
CA LYS A 108 -15.89 17.40 6.16
C LYS A 108 -16.66 16.54 5.14
N ASP A 109 -17.92 16.88 4.88
CA ASP A 109 -18.87 16.08 4.10
C ASP A 109 -18.41 15.75 2.67
N ASP A 110 -17.61 16.62 2.06
CA ASP A 110 -17.10 16.48 0.70
C ASP A 110 -15.71 15.84 0.62
N ALA A 111 -15.07 15.51 1.75
CA ALA A 111 -13.76 14.88 1.76
C ALA A 111 -13.79 13.46 1.17
N VAL A 112 -12.76 13.14 0.39
CA VAL A 112 -12.50 11.78 -0.11
C VAL A 112 -11.87 10.97 1.02
N LEU A 113 -12.47 9.82 1.33
CA LEU A 113 -11.94 8.88 2.32
C LEU A 113 -11.31 7.69 1.61
N ALA A 114 -9.98 7.69 1.50
CA ALA A 114 -9.24 6.67 0.79
C ALA A 114 -8.58 5.67 1.73
N SER A 115 -8.55 4.38 1.36
CA SER A 115 -7.76 3.36 2.05
C SER A 115 -6.63 2.86 1.15
N ASN A 116 -5.41 2.87 1.66
CA ASN A 116 -4.28 2.12 1.14
C ASN A 116 -4.29 0.72 1.77
N THR A 117 -5.05 -0.17 1.15
CA THR A 117 -5.08 -1.62 1.40
C THR A 117 -4.58 -2.34 0.14
N SER A 118 -4.10 -3.57 0.27
CA SER A 118 -3.61 -4.38 -0.86
C SER A 118 -4.50 -5.57 -1.18
N ALA A 119 -5.40 -5.96 -0.26
CA ALA A 119 -6.26 -7.13 -0.44
C ALA A 119 -7.67 -7.02 0.15
N ILE A 120 -7.96 -6.04 1.00
CA ILE A 120 -9.29 -5.92 1.63
C ILE A 120 -10.26 -5.24 0.65
N PRO A 121 -11.44 -5.84 0.38
CA PRO A 121 -12.44 -5.20 -0.47
C PRO A 121 -12.89 -3.84 0.09
N ILE A 122 -12.85 -2.80 -0.74
CA ILE A 122 -13.20 -1.42 -0.36
C ILE A 122 -14.64 -1.31 0.13
N THR A 123 -15.54 -2.11 -0.44
CA THR A 123 -16.95 -2.20 -0.03
C THR A 123 -17.10 -2.62 1.42
N LYS A 124 -16.22 -3.50 1.93
CA LYS A 124 -16.25 -3.93 3.34
C LYS A 124 -15.83 -2.80 4.28
N ILE A 125 -14.93 -1.93 3.84
CA ILE A 125 -14.47 -0.75 4.58
C ILE A 125 -15.55 0.34 4.52
N ALA A 126 -16.03 0.68 3.32
CA ALA A 126 -17.04 1.70 3.06
C ALA A 126 -18.35 1.44 3.81
N ALA A 127 -18.71 0.17 4.03
CA ALA A 127 -19.90 -0.22 4.80
C ALA A 127 -19.88 0.25 6.27
N ALA A 128 -18.75 0.72 6.78
CA ALA A 128 -18.64 1.29 8.13
C ALA A 128 -19.04 2.78 8.17
N THR A 129 -19.25 3.41 7.03
CA THR A 129 -19.53 4.85 6.89
C THR A 129 -20.99 5.12 6.51
N ALA A 130 -21.51 6.30 6.83
CA ALA A 130 -22.80 6.77 6.37
C ALA A 130 -22.76 7.28 4.91
N ARG A 131 -21.57 7.61 4.40
CA ARG A 131 -21.33 8.14 3.04
C ARG A 131 -20.41 7.25 2.18
N PRO A 132 -20.77 5.97 1.95
CA PRO A 132 -19.91 5.00 1.24
C PRO A 132 -19.53 5.42 -0.19
N GLU A 133 -20.28 6.34 -0.80
CA GLU A 133 -19.98 6.96 -2.08
C GLU A 133 -18.74 7.87 -2.08
N ARG A 134 -18.29 8.32 -0.90
CA ARG A 134 -17.06 9.08 -0.69
C ARG A 134 -15.84 8.21 -0.36
N VAL A 135 -16.02 6.90 -0.29
CA VAL A 135 -14.94 5.95 0.05
C VAL A 135 -14.36 5.34 -1.22
N VAL A 136 -13.02 5.25 -1.29
CA VAL A 136 -12.28 4.70 -2.45
C VAL A 136 -11.01 3.98 -2.00
N GLY A 137 -10.52 3.02 -2.79
CA GLY A 137 -9.19 2.46 -2.57
C GLY A 137 -8.14 3.27 -3.32
N THR A 138 -7.01 3.55 -2.68
CA THR A 138 -5.80 4.13 -3.28
C THR A 138 -4.61 3.24 -2.93
N HIS A 139 -4.36 2.23 -3.74
CA HIS A 139 -3.29 1.26 -3.49
C HIS A 139 -1.96 1.79 -4.05
N PHE A 140 -1.15 2.37 -3.18
CA PHE A 140 0.23 2.76 -3.48
C PHE A 140 1.17 1.56 -3.33
N PHE A 141 2.32 1.62 -4.01
CA PHE A 141 3.29 0.54 -4.03
C PHE A 141 4.57 0.94 -3.30
N SER A 142 5.11 0.04 -2.48
CA SER A 142 6.36 0.27 -1.76
C SER A 142 7.59 0.02 -2.64
N PRO A 143 8.65 0.84 -2.58
CA PRO A 143 8.73 2.11 -1.85
C PRO A 143 7.97 3.24 -2.56
N VAL A 144 7.06 3.93 -1.85
CA VAL A 144 6.13 4.91 -2.45
C VAL A 144 6.83 6.04 -3.22
N PRO A 145 7.97 6.61 -2.80
CA PRO A 145 8.66 7.65 -3.58
C PRO A 145 9.24 7.18 -4.91
N MET A 146 9.48 5.87 -5.06
CA MET A 146 10.10 5.29 -6.26
C MET A 146 9.06 4.69 -7.22
N MET A 147 7.99 4.10 -6.67
CA MET A 147 6.98 3.42 -7.47
C MET A 147 6.01 4.42 -8.11
N GLN A 148 5.75 4.24 -9.40
CA GLN A 148 4.94 5.17 -10.19
C GLN A 148 3.46 4.79 -10.27
N LEU A 149 3.08 3.58 -9.87
CA LEU A 149 1.69 3.10 -9.99
C LEU A 149 0.86 3.45 -8.76
N CYS A 150 -0.42 3.72 -8.96
CA CYS A 150 -1.45 3.67 -7.94
C CYS A 150 -2.70 2.97 -8.52
N GLU A 151 -3.26 1.99 -7.82
CA GLU A 151 -4.57 1.44 -8.20
C GLU A 151 -5.68 2.21 -7.49
N LEU A 152 -6.61 2.76 -8.27
CA LEU A 152 -7.83 3.39 -7.77
C LEU A 152 -8.97 2.37 -7.80
N VAL A 153 -9.43 1.96 -6.63
CA VAL A 153 -10.38 0.86 -6.50
C VAL A 153 -11.75 1.37 -6.13
N ARG A 154 -12.74 1.09 -6.98
CA ARG A 154 -14.14 1.37 -6.67
C ARG A 154 -14.67 0.32 -5.70
N GLY A 155 -15.15 0.77 -4.54
CA GLY A 155 -16.16 0.03 -3.79
C GLY A 155 -17.49 0.03 -4.53
N TYR A 156 -18.43 -0.81 -4.10
CA TYR A 156 -19.72 -0.98 -4.77
C TYR A 156 -20.52 0.34 -4.95
N LYS A 157 -20.36 1.28 -4.01
CA LYS A 157 -21.06 2.57 -4.01
C LYS A 157 -20.17 3.77 -4.38
N THR A 158 -18.87 3.59 -4.60
CA THR A 158 -17.95 4.71 -4.87
C THR A 158 -18.44 5.53 -6.07
N SER A 159 -18.66 6.82 -5.83
CA SER A 159 -19.14 7.75 -6.86
C SER A 159 -18.08 8.06 -7.92
N ASP A 160 -18.52 8.53 -9.08
CA ASP A 160 -17.62 8.98 -10.14
C ASP A 160 -16.85 10.22 -9.73
N GLU A 161 -17.48 11.11 -8.97
CA GLU A 161 -16.87 12.32 -8.41
C GLU A 161 -15.74 11.96 -7.44
N THR A 162 -15.96 10.99 -6.54
CA THR A 162 -14.92 10.53 -5.62
C THR A 162 -13.77 9.85 -6.34
N LEU A 163 -14.04 9.02 -7.35
CA LEU A 163 -12.98 8.43 -8.15
C LEU A 163 -12.17 9.52 -8.89
N ALA A 164 -12.83 10.51 -9.45
CA ALA A 164 -12.17 11.62 -10.15
C ALA A 164 -11.28 12.44 -9.21
N ALA A 165 -11.76 12.76 -8.01
CA ALA A 165 -10.96 13.48 -7.00
C ALA A 165 -9.76 12.65 -6.50
N ALA A 166 -9.95 11.35 -6.29
CA ALA A 166 -8.85 10.45 -5.91
C ALA A 166 -7.80 10.30 -7.01
N ARG A 167 -8.24 10.28 -8.28
CA ARG A 167 -7.36 10.31 -9.44
C ARG A 167 -6.56 11.61 -9.49
N GLU A 168 -7.24 12.75 -9.37
CA GLU A 168 -6.57 14.05 -9.37
C GLU A 168 -5.49 14.12 -8.29
N PHE A 169 -5.80 13.66 -7.08
CA PHE A 169 -4.83 13.54 -5.99
C PHE A 169 -3.64 12.65 -6.37
N ALA A 170 -3.89 11.39 -6.75
CA ALA A 170 -2.82 10.44 -7.03
C ALA A 170 -1.94 10.87 -8.23
N GLU A 171 -2.53 11.44 -9.28
CA GLU A 171 -1.80 11.98 -10.43
C GLU A 171 -0.99 13.24 -10.03
N SER A 172 -1.53 14.11 -9.16
CA SER A 172 -0.80 15.29 -8.67
C SER A 172 0.46 14.94 -7.89
N VAL A 173 0.51 13.76 -7.23
CA VAL A 173 1.68 13.27 -6.49
C VAL A 173 2.57 12.35 -7.34
N GLY A 174 2.44 12.42 -8.66
CA GLY A 174 3.31 11.76 -9.62
C GLY A 174 3.00 10.28 -9.86
N LYS A 175 1.77 9.83 -9.56
CA LYS A 175 1.35 8.46 -9.86
C LYS A 175 0.61 8.36 -11.17
N THR A 176 0.87 7.28 -11.90
CA THR A 176 0.03 6.79 -12.98
C THR A 176 -1.08 5.94 -12.37
N CYS A 177 -2.33 6.31 -12.64
CA CYS A 177 -3.48 5.67 -12.04
C CYS A 177 -4.13 4.63 -12.97
N VAL A 178 -4.32 3.42 -12.46
CA VAL A 178 -5.17 2.40 -13.09
C VAL A 178 -6.46 2.25 -12.27
N VAL A 179 -7.60 2.03 -12.93
CA VAL A 179 -8.90 1.92 -12.25
C VAL A 179 -9.31 0.47 -12.17
N VAL A 180 -9.60 0.04 -10.94
CA VAL A 180 -10.24 -1.23 -10.66
C VAL A 180 -11.73 -0.98 -10.50
N ASN A 181 -12.47 -1.24 -11.59
CA ASN A 181 -13.90 -0.95 -11.68
C ASN A 181 -14.76 -1.86 -10.81
N ARG A 182 -14.24 -3.01 -10.38
CA ARG A 182 -14.94 -3.97 -9.54
C ARG A 182 -14.09 -4.30 -8.33
N ASP A 183 -14.67 -4.05 -7.16
CA ASP A 183 -14.07 -4.41 -5.89
C ASP A 183 -13.89 -5.92 -5.77
N VAL A 184 -12.64 -6.38 -5.81
CA VAL A 184 -12.24 -7.76 -5.64
C VAL A 184 -10.99 -7.80 -4.78
N ALA A 185 -10.88 -8.81 -3.92
CA ALA A 185 -9.67 -9.00 -3.13
C ALA A 185 -8.44 -9.11 -4.05
N GLY A 186 -7.40 -8.35 -3.73
CA GLY A 186 -6.14 -8.30 -4.47
C GLY A 186 -6.17 -7.46 -5.77
N PHE A 187 -7.28 -6.81 -6.10
CA PHE A 187 -7.38 -5.84 -7.19
C PHE A 187 -6.85 -6.39 -8.53
N VAL A 188 -5.96 -5.66 -9.22
CA VAL A 188 -5.31 -6.15 -10.45
C VAL A 188 -3.93 -6.71 -10.09
N THR A 189 -3.04 -5.88 -9.54
CA THR A 189 -1.62 -6.27 -9.41
C THR A 189 -1.40 -7.35 -8.38
N THR A 190 -2.01 -7.25 -7.20
CA THR A 190 -1.83 -8.24 -6.13
C THR A 190 -2.39 -9.59 -6.58
N ARG A 191 -3.52 -9.60 -7.29
CA ARG A 191 -4.11 -10.81 -7.86
C ARG A 191 -3.21 -11.47 -8.91
N LEU A 192 -2.58 -10.68 -9.79
CA LEU A 192 -1.65 -11.20 -10.80
C LEU A 192 -0.39 -11.78 -10.18
N ILE A 193 0.24 -11.06 -9.25
CA ILE A 193 1.48 -11.54 -8.60
C ILE A 193 1.22 -12.73 -7.69
N SER A 194 0.10 -12.75 -6.94
CA SER A 194 -0.27 -13.91 -6.11
C SER A 194 -0.46 -15.17 -6.94
N ALA A 195 -1.14 -15.10 -8.09
CA ALA A 195 -1.31 -16.27 -8.95
C ALA A 195 0.05 -16.82 -9.44
N LEU A 196 0.96 -15.92 -9.85
CA LEU A 196 2.28 -16.30 -10.32
C LEU A 196 3.14 -16.91 -9.19
N VAL A 197 3.14 -16.29 -8.01
CA VAL A 197 3.91 -16.76 -6.85
C VAL A 197 3.38 -18.09 -6.34
N VAL A 198 2.05 -18.28 -6.27
CA VAL A 198 1.45 -19.54 -5.86
C VAL A 198 1.88 -20.68 -6.78
N GLU A 199 1.84 -20.45 -8.10
CA GLU A 199 2.26 -21.48 -9.06
C GLU A 199 3.77 -21.75 -8.96
N ALA A 200 4.60 -20.71 -8.86
CA ALA A 200 6.03 -20.86 -8.68
C ALA A 200 6.37 -21.64 -7.40
N ALA A 201 5.70 -21.35 -6.30
CA ALA A 201 5.90 -22.04 -5.03
C ALA A 201 5.43 -23.51 -5.09
N LYS A 202 4.37 -23.83 -5.83
CA LYS A 202 3.93 -25.23 -6.08
C LYS A 202 4.94 -26.01 -6.91
N LEU A 203 5.53 -25.40 -7.95
CA LEU A 203 6.58 -26.02 -8.75
C LEU A 203 7.84 -26.30 -7.91
N TYR A 204 8.20 -25.36 -7.03
CA TYR A 204 9.29 -25.54 -6.08
C TYR A 204 9.01 -26.65 -5.05
N GLU A 205 7.84 -26.61 -4.40
CA GLU A 205 7.41 -27.58 -3.39
C GLU A 205 7.36 -29.02 -3.92
N SER A 206 6.88 -29.20 -5.14
CA SER A 206 6.79 -30.52 -5.80
C SER A 206 8.12 -31.01 -6.40
N GLY A 207 9.17 -30.19 -6.34
CA GLY A 207 10.50 -30.54 -6.85
C GLY A 207 10.61 -30.56 -8.37
N VAL A 208 9.70 -29.88 -9.09
CA VAL A 208 9.75 -29.79 -10.56
C VAL A 208 11.00 -29.02 -11.02
N ALA A 209 11.37 -27.97 -10.28
CA ALA A 209 12.54 -27.17 -10.58
C ALA A 209 13.07 -26.49 -9.30
N SER A 210 14.35 -26.11 -9.33
CA SER A 210 14.95 -25.29 -8.27
C SER A 210 14.34 -23.89 -8.24
N ALA A 211 14.43 -23.19 -7.11
CA ALA A 211 13.96 -21.80 -7.03
C ALA A 211 14.68 -20.91 -8.07
N GLU A 212 16.00 -21.11 -8.23
CA GLU A 212 16.83 -20.43 -9.23
C GLU A 212 16.32 -20.65 -10.65
N ASP A 213 16.04 -21.90 -11.06
CA ASP A 213 15.59 -22.21 -12.41
C ASP A 213 14.19 -21.63 -12.70
N ILE A 214 13.28 -21.66 -11.71
CA ILE A 214 11.94 -21.05 -11.83
C ILE A 214 12.05 -19.54 -12.06
N ASP A 215 12.91 -18.87 -11.29
CA ASP A 215 13.14 -17.44 -11.41
C ASP A 215 13.85 -17.08 -12.72
N ILE A 216 14.82 -17.88 -13.18
CA ILE A 216 15.47 -17.72 -14.48
C ILE A 216 14.45 -17.87 -15.61
N ALA A 217 13.57 -18.88 -15.55
CA ALA A 217 12.53 -19.10 -16.55
C ALA A 217 11.60 -17.88 -16.68
N CYS A 218 11.18 -17.28 -15.55
CA CYS A 218 10.32 -16.10 -15.59
C CYS A 218 11.07 -14.85 -16.11
N LYS A 219 12.34 -14.68 -15.74
CA LYS A 219 13.16 -13.55 -16.19
C LYS A 219 13.45 -13.60 -17.69
N LEU A 220 13.93 -14.76 -18.18
CA LEU A 220 14.36 -14.90 -19.58
C LEU A 220 13.20 -15.24 -20.52
N GLY A 221 12.21 -16.00 -20.05
CA GLY A 221 11.06 -16.41 -20.85
C GLY A 221 9.97 -15.35 -20.98
N PHE A 222 9.69 -14.61 -19.89
CA PHE A 222 8.63 -13.58 -19.87
C PHE A 222 9.17 -12.14 -19.77
N GLY A 223 10.48 -11.96 -19.65
CA GLY A 223 11.09 -10.63 -19.56
C GLY A 223 10.91 -9.95 -18.20
N HIS A 224 10.61 -10.70 -17.14
CA HIS A 224 10.48 -10.12 -15.81
C HIS A 224 11.82 -9.57 -15.30
N ALA A 225 11.80 -8.43 -14.62
CA ALA A 225 13.00 -7.87 -13.99
C ALA A 225 13.53 -8.75 -12.85
N MET A 226 12.62 -9.42 -12.12
CA MET A 226 12.91 -10.32 -11.02
C MET A 226 11.98 -11.54 -11.11
N GLY A 227 12.46 -12.72 -10.75
CA GLY A 227 11.63 -13.92 -10.71
C GLY A 227 10.64 -13.89 -9.55
N PRO A 228 9.56 -14.68 -9.61
CA PRO A 228 8.49 -14.66 -8.61
C PRO A 228 8.94 -15.05 -7.21
N LEU A 229 9.88 -15.99 -7.05
CA LEU A 229 10.32 -16.44 -5.72
C LEU A 229 11.26 -15.42 -5.08
N ALA A 230 12.19 -14.82 -5.85
CA ALA A 230 12.99 -13.69 -5.37
C ALA A 230 12.12 -12.45 -5.08
N THR A 231 11.05 -12.24 -5.84
CA THR A 231 10.06 -11.18 -5.56
C THR A 231 9.32 -11.47 -4.26
N ALA A 232 9.03 -12.74 -3.97
CA ALA A 232 8.42 -13.13 -2.71
C ALA A 232 9.35 -12.89 -1.52
N ASP A 233 10.64 -13.22 -1.64
CA ASP A 233 11.63 -12.91 -0.61
C ASP A 233 11.86 -11.41 -0.41
N LEU A 234 11.80 -10.62 -1.47
CA LEU A 234 11.92 -9.16 -1.40
C LEU A 234 10.71 -8.52 -0.70
N THR A 235 9.51 -9.01 -1.02
CA THR A 235 8.25 -8.50 -0.44
C THR A 235 8.07 -8.98 0.99
N GLY A 236 8.41 -10.24 1.26
CA GLY A 236 8.09 -10.98 2.47
C GLY A 236 7.11 -12.11 2.16
N VAL A 237 7.51 -13.35 2.46
CA VAL A 237 6.68 -14.54 2.23
C VAL A 237 5.39 -14.50 3.06
N ASP A 238 5.46 -13.97 4.27
CA ASP A 238 4.32 -13.72 5.16
C ASP A 238 3.30 -12.73 4.57
N ILE A 239 3.79 -11.67 3.92
CA ILE A 239 2.92 -10.66 3.29
C ILE A 239 2.16 -11.27 2.11
N LEU A 240 2.86 -12.02 1.26
CA LEU A 240 2.24 -12.68 0.11
C LEU A 240 1.34 -13.84 0.52
N LEU A 241 1.71 -14.61 1.55
CA LEU A 241 0.83 -15.63 2.12
C LEU A 241 -0.49 -15.00 2.59
N HIS A 242 -0.42 -13.95 3.41
CA HIS A 242 -1.61 -13.26 3.91
C HIS A 242 -2.47 -12.67 2.77
N ALA A 243 -1.84 -12.02 1.79
CA ALA A 243 -2.56 -11.50 0.62
C ALA A 243 -3.27 -12.63 -0.14
N THR A 244 -2.59 -13.75 -0.36
CA THR A 244 -3.13 -14.88 -1.11
C THR A 244 -4.25 -15.59 -0.33
N GLU A 245 -4.12 -15.76 0.98
CA GLU A 245 -5.18 -16.29 1.85
C GLU A 245 -6.43 -15.41 1.84
N ASN A 246 -6.27 -14.09 1.85
CA ASN A 246 -7.40 -13.17 1.72
C ASN A 246 -8.09 -13.30 0.36
N ILE A 247 -7.32 -13.36 -0.73
CA ILE A 247 -7.87 -13.55 -2.08
C ILE A 247 -8.61 -14.89 -2.16
N TYR A 248 -8.03 -15.97 -1.65
CA TYR A 248 -8.67 -17.29 -1.62
C TYR A 248 -9.94 -17.28 -0.78
N THR A 249 -9.91 -16.70 0.42
CA THR A 249 -11.07 -16.63 1.31
C THR A 249 -12.24 -15.90 0.66
N GLU A 250 -11.99 -14.78 -0.04
CA GLU A 250 -13.06 -14.05 -0.72
C GLU A 250 -13.54 -14.69 -2.02
N SER A 251 -12.64 -15.32 -2.78
CA SER A 251 -12.98 -15.83 -4.11
C SER A 251 -13.36 -17.31 -4.14
N GLN A 252 -12.93 -18.08 -3.14
CA GLN A 252 -12.99 -19.56 -3.11
C GLN A 252 -12.40 -20.21 -4.38
N ASP A 253 -11.47 -19.53 -5.05
CA ASP A 253 -10.84 -19.96 -6.29
C ASP A 253 -9.50 -20.63 -5.96
N GLU A 254 -9.44 -21.95 -6.14
CA GLU A 254 -8.28 -22.80 -5.76
C GLU A 254 -6.95 -22.38 -6.39
N LYS A 255 -6.96 -21.58 -7.46
CA LYS A 255 -5.73 -21.02 -8.03
C LYS A 255 -5.00 -20.08 -7.05
N PHE A 256 -5.70 -19.55 -6.06
CA PHE A 256 -5.12 -18.75 -4.97
C PHE A 256 -4.96 -19.54 -3.67
N ALA A 257 -5.25 -20.84 -3.64
CA ALA A 257 -4.93 -21.63 -2.45
C ALA A 257 -3.40 -21.65 -2.27
N PRO A 258 -2.85 -21.09 -1.17
CA PRO A 258 -1.41 -21.04 -0.98
C PRO A 258 -0.87 -22.46 -0.70
N PRO A 259 0.29 -22.82 -1.29
CA PRO A 259 0.92 -24.12 -1.04
C PRO A 259 1.41 -24.24 0.40
N GLU A 260 1.65 -25.48 0.86
CA GLU A 260 2.05 -25.76 2.24
C GLU A 260 3.40 -25.10 2.57
N ILE A 261 4.34 -25.10 1.63
CA ILE A 261 5.69 -24.55 1.80
C ILE A 261 5.67 -23.11 2.28
N MET A 262 4.78 -22.26 1.75
CA MET A 262 4.68 -20.86 2.18
C MET A 262 4.27 -20.75 3.65
N ARG A 263 3.35 -21.60 4.11
CA ARG A 263 2.96 -21.64 5.53
C ARG A 263 4.09 -22.13 6.40
N ARG A 264 4.79 -23.19 6.00
CA ARG A 264 5.94 -23.74 6.73
C ARG A 264 7.08 -22.75 6.86
N MET A 265 7.38 -22.00 5.80
CA MET A 265 8.39 -20.94 5.83
C MET A 265 8.02 -19.84 6.82
N VAL A 266 6.76 -19.39 6.81
CA VAL A 266 6.28 -18.37 7.75
C VAL A 266 6.34 -18.86 9.20
N ASP A 267 5.89 -20.10 9.47
CA ASP A 267 5.97 -20.72 10.79
C ASP A 267 7.43 -20.86 11.29
N ALA A 268 8.38 -21.08 10.36
CA ALA A 268 9.80 -21.18 10.65
C ALA A 268 10.51 -19.82 10.81
N GLY A 269 9.87 -18.71 10.42
CA GLY A 269 10.48 -17.38 10.37
C GLY A 269 11.30 -17.10 9.11
N ASP A 270 11.21 -17.95 8.10
CA ASP A 270 11.91 -17.83 6.80
C ASP A 270 11.11 -16.91 5.86
N ILE A 271 10.99 -15.65 6.24
CA ILE A 271 10.14 -14.64 5.61
C ILE A 271 10.89 -13.70 4.65
N GLY A 272 11.97 -14.17 4.05
CA GLY A 272 12.73 -13.52 2.98
C GLY A 272 13.85 -12.61 3.48
N ARG A 273 14.11 -11.53 2.73
CA ARG A 273 15.26 -10.63 2.98
C ARG A 273 15.27 -10.03 4.38
N LYS A 274 14.08 -9.79 4.96
CA LYS A 274 13.95 -9.17 6.28
C LYS A 274 14.34 -10.09 7.44
N SER A 275 14.39 -11.41 7.22
CA SER A 275 14.86 -12.41 8.18
C SER A 275 16.20 -13.05 7.80
N GLY A 276 16.74 -12.74 6.62
CA GLY A 276 17.97 -13.38 6.09
C GLY A 276 17.74 -14.74 5.44
N GLN A 277 16.50 -15.24 5.42
CA GLN A 277 16.16 -16.54 4.85
C GLN A 277 14.73 -16.55 4.31
N GLY A 278 14.55 -17.09 3.11
CA GLY A 278 13.27 -17.37 2.47
C GLY A 278 13.46 -18.49 1.44
N PHE A 279 13.00 -18.30 0.20
CA PHE A 279 13.34 -19.22 -0.91
C PHE A 279 14.85 -19.20 -1.20
N TYR A 280 15.53 -18.11 -0.83
CA TYR A 280 16.97 -17.95 -0.87
C TYR A 280 17.52 -17.52 0.50
N THR A 281 18.82 -17.68 0.71
CA THR A 281 19.55 -17.11 1.86
C THR A 281 20.07 -15.70 1.50
N HIS A 282 19.99 -14.75 2.45
CA HIS A 282 20.34 -13.32 2.26
C HIS A 282 21.30 -12.78 3.32
#